data_AF-A0A7Y5J1L7-F1
#
_entry.id   AF-A0A7Y5J1L7-F1
#
_cell.length_a   1.000
_cell.length_b   1.000
_cell.length_c   1.000
_cell.angle_alpha   90.00
_cell.angle_beta   90.00
_cell.angle_gamma   90.00
#
_symmetry.space_group_name_H-M   'P 1'
#
loop_
_entity.id
_entity.type
_entity.pdbx_description
1 polymer ?
#
loop_
_entity_poly.entity_id
_entity_poly.type
_entity_poly.pdbx_seq_one_letter_code
_entity_poly.pdbx_strand_id
1 'polypeptide(L)'
;MKKNFLFSIVLGFALFMAQGLNAQNLSLGGTISTEQGLPVGMVSVVLMDDQGVVLDSVMSAGTYSFSNLAAGTYRLRLGKSVNPINGVSTFDAVLASRHLLGQAPINSPYAQLAADINRDGTISVWDFVFARMLILGIQSDFSDQQSWRFVRSDLSFQGVSNPFQLAYGTSNAITLTTGDVTSFNFIGYKIFDLNNSSVPGN
;
A
#
# COMPACT_ATOMS: atom_id res chain seq x y z
N MET A 1 81.88 -14.42 -24.54
CA MET A 1 81.19 -15.12 -23.43
C MET A 1 79.89 -14.39 -23.13
N LYS A 2 78.76 -15.07 -23.35
CA LYS A 2 77.40 -14.60 -23.03
C LYS A 2 77.23 -14.49 -21.50
N LYS A 3 76.47 -13.51 -21.02
CA LYS A 3 75.59 -13.65 -19.84
C LYS A 3 74.51 -12.56 -19.88
N ASN A 4 73.33 -12.96 -20.36
CA ASN A 4 72.09 -12.21 -20.28
C ASN A 4 71.58 -12.33 -18.83
N PHE A 5 71.34 -11.21 -18.15
CA PHE A 5 70.57 -11.21 -16.90
C PHE A 5 69.13 -10.82 -17.23
N LEU A 6 68.26 -11.84 -17.26
CA LEU A 6 66.81 -11.68 -17.27
C LEU A 6 66.37 -11.48 -15.81
N PHE A 7 65.73 -10.36 -15.49
CA PHE A 7 65.06 -10.17 -14.21
C PHE A 7 63.58 -10.55 -14.41
N SER A 8 63.17 -11.65 -13.78
CA SER A 8 61.81 -12.18 -13.84
C SER A 8 60.83 -11.25 -13.13
N ILE A 9 59.83 -10.76 -13.86
CA ILE A 9 58.63 -10.14 -13.29
C ILE A 9 57.75 -11.25 -12.73
N VAL A 10 57.62 -11.31 -11.40
CA VAL A 10 56.60 -12.15 -10.75
C VAL A 10 55.27 -11.42 -10.89
N LEU A 11 54.44 -11.85 -11.83
CA LEU A 11 53.08 -11.37 -11.99
C LEU A 11 52.20 -12.10 -10.96
N GLY A 12 51.93 -11.44 -9.83
CA GLY A 12 51.01 -11.95 -8.82
C GLY A 12 49.59 -12.00 -9.40
N PHE A 13 49.14 -13.20 -9.76
CA PHE A 13 47.76 -13.44 -10.16
C PHE A 13 46.89 -13.43 -8.90
N ALA A 14 46.31 -12.27 -8.57
CA ALA A 14 45.25 -12.22 -7.56
C ALA A 14 44.04 -12.94 -8.15
N LEU A 15 43.81 -14.18 -7.71
CA LEU A 15 42.59 -14.92 -8.00
C LEU A 15 41.46 -14.23 -7.23
N PHE A 16 40.79 -13.28 -7.88
CA PHE A 16 39.55 -12.72 -7.38
C PHE A 16 38.49 -13.81 -7.50
N MET A 17 38.25 -14.55 -6.42
CA MET A 17 37.04 -15.34 -6.30
C MET A 17 35.90 -14.32 -6.24
N ALA A 18 35.27 -14.04 -7.38
CA ALA A 18 33.94 -13.49 -7.37
C ALA A 18 33.11 -14.50 -6.58
N GLN A 19 32.85 -14.18 -5.30
CA GLN A 19 31.78 -14.88 -4.62
C GLN A 19 30.57 -14.64 -5.50
N GLY A 20 30.11 -15.70 -6.16
CA GLY A 20 28.78 -15.70 -6.71
C GLY A 20 27.88 -15.44 -5.52
N LEU A 21 27.50 -14.18 -5.32
CA LEU A 21 26.26 -13.87 -4.66
C LEU A 21 25.27 -14.71 -5.46
N ASN A 22 24.85 -15.83 -4.88
CA ASN A 22 23.60 -16.44 -5.29
C ASN A 22 22.61 -15.30 -5.11
N ALA A 23 22.32 -14.59 -6.19
CA ALA A 23 21.18 -13.71 -6.26
C ALA A 23 20.01 -14.68 -6.07
N GLN A 24 19.63 -14.85 -4.81
CA GLN A 24 18.45 -15.59 -4.51
C GLN A 24 17.35 -14.76 -5.16
N ASN A 25 16.78 -15.27 -6.24
CA ASN A 25 15.72 -14.58 -6.97
C ASN A 25 14.42 -14.78 -6.18
N LEU A 26 14.28 -14.03 -5.09
CA LEU A 26 13.06 -14.03 -4.30
C LEU A 26 11.97 -13.25 -5.02
N SER A 27 10.74 -13.58 -4.69
CA SER A 27 9.55 -12.86 -5.12
C SER A 27 8.76 -12.33 -3.92
N LEU A 28 8.15 -11.17 -4.14
CA LEU A 28 7.23 -10.53 -3.22
C LEU A 28 5.92 -10.26 -3.95
N GLY A 29 4.82 -10.74 -3.43
CA GLY A 29 3.50 -10.53 -4.01
C GLY A 29 2.39 -10.74 -3.01
N GLY A 30 1.18 -10.46 -3.49
CA GLY A 30 -0.04 -10.60 -2.72
C GLY A 30 -1.26 -10.14 -3.50
N THR A 31 -2.37 -10.06 -2.78
CA THR A 31 -3.66 -9.62 -3.28
C THR A 31 -4.02 -8.24 -2.75
N ILE A 32 -4.87 -7.54 -3.50
CA ILE A 32 -5.48 -6.26 -3.10
C ILE A 32 -6.99 -6.41 -3.31
N SER A 33 -7.73 -6.47 -2.21
CA SER A 33 -9.19 -6.66 -2.24
C SER A 33 -9.90 -5.71 -1.29
N THR A 34 -11.20 -5.53 -1.46
CA THR A 34 -12.05 -4.84 -0.47
C THR A 34 -12.29 -5.74 0.75
N GLU A 35 -12.90 -5.20 1.80
CA GLU A 35 -13.38 -5.99 2.95
C GLU A 35 -14.33 -7.12 2.51
N GLN A 36 -15.09 -6.90 1.43
CA GLN A 36 -16.01 -7.89 0.86
C GLN A 36 -15.31 -8.95 -0.01
N GLY A 37 -13.97 -8.89 -0.14
CA GLY A 37 -13.19 -9.81 -0.96
C GLY A 37 -13.20 -9.50 -2.45
N LEU A 38 -13.71 -8.34 -2.88
CA LEU A 38 -13.70 -7.94 -4.29
C LEU A 38 -12.31 -7.42 -4.68
N PRO A 39 -11.72 -7.84 -5.81
CA PRO A 39 -10.41 -7.34 -6.25
C PRO A 39 -10.47 -5.85 -6.57
N VAL A 40 -9.50 -5.07 -6.09
CA VAL A 40 -9.39 -3.64 -6.41
C VAL A 40 -8.47 -3.48 -7.62
N GLY A 41 -9.01 -2.91 -8.70
CA GLY A 41 -8.28 -2.67 -9.93
C GLY A 41 -7.65 -1.28 -9.99
N MET A 42 -6.71 -1.10 -10.94
CA MET A 42 -6.04 0.17 -11.21
C MET A 42 -5.24 0.71 -10.02
N VAL A 43 -4.65 -0.19 -9.23
CA VAL A 43 -3.81 0.18 -8.09
C VAL A 43 -2.36 0.23 -8.53
N SER A 44 -1.72 1.38 -8.39
CA SER A 44 -0.27 1.49 -8.53
C SER A 44 0.38 0.92 -7.27
N VAL A 45 1.24 -0.09 -7.45
CA VAL A 45 2.04 -0.67 -6.37
C VAL A 45 3.50 -0.36 -6.67
N VAL A 46 4.12 0.45 -5.82
CA VAL A 46 5.51 0.88 -5.96
C VAL A 46 6.35 0.14 -4.94
N LEU A 47 7.33 -0.62 -5.42
CA LEU A 47 8.34 -1.30 -4.61
C LEU A 47 9.49 -0.34 -4.31
N MET A 48 9.84 -0.24 -3.03
CA MET A 48 10.98 0.53 -2.56
C MET A 48 11.88 -0.34 -1.67
N ASP A 49 13.16 0.01 -1.60
CA ASP A 49 14.07 -0.56 -0.60
C ASP A 49 13.86 0.06 0.80
N ASP A 50 14.67 -0.38 1.77
CA ASP A 50 14.67 0.13 3.14
C ASP A 50 15.12 1.60 3.27
N GLN A 51 15.71 2.19 2.22
CA GLN A 51 16.06 3.61 2.16
C GLN A 51 14.98 4.45 1.44
N GLY A 52 13.93 3.82 0.93
CA GLY A 52 12.85 4.49 0.21
C GLY A 52 13.16 4.75 -1.27
N VAL A 53 14.24 4.18 -1.81
CA VAL A 53 14.55 4.24 -3.23
C VAL A 53 13.57 3.37 -3.98
N VAL A 54 12.92 3.93 -5.00
CA VAL A 54 12.01 3.17 -5.87
C VAL A 54 12.82 2.19 -6.72
N LEU A 55 12.47 0.91 -6.62
CA LEU A 55 13.12 -0.17 -7.36
C LEU A 55 12.29 -0.59 -8.57
N ASP A 56 10.98 -0.68 -8.41
CA ASP A 56 10.05 -1.13 -9.44
C ASP A 56 8.62 -0.63 -9.16
N SER A 57 7.73 -0.71 -10.14
CA SER A 57 6.31 -0.41 -9.97
C SER A 57 5.44 -1.22 -10.92
N VAL A 58 4.27 -1.65 -10.44
CA VAL A 58 3.28 -2.38 -11.25
C VAL A 58 1.90 -1.75 -11.11
N MET A 59 1.08 -1.89 -12.16
CA MET A 59 -0.35 -1.60 -12.11
C MET A 59 -1.10 -2.91 -11.84
N SER A 60 -1.69 -3.02 -10.66
CA SER A 60 -2.41 -4.20 -10.19
C SER A 60 -3.89 -4.18 -10.58
N ALA A 61 -4.40 -5.36 -10.94
CA ALA A 61 -5.82 -5.65 -11.13
C ALA A 61 -6.33 -6.64 -10.04
N GLY A 62 -5.93 -6.42 -8.79
CA GLY A 62 -6.28 -7.25 -7.63
C GLY A 62 -5.19 -8.22 -7.16
N THR A 63 -4.15 -8.44 -7.97
CA THR A 63 -2.93 -9.17 -7.58
C THR A 63 -1.70 -8.42 -8.07
N TYR A 64 -0.58 -8.54 -7.35
CA TYR A 64 0.68 -7.94 -7.73
C TYR A 64 1.84 -8.88 -7.37
N SER A 65 2.94 -8.80 -8.10
CA SER A 65 4.17 -9.49 -7.77
C SER A 65 5.40 -8.74 -8.31
N PHE A 66 6.48 -8.86 -7.56
CA PHE A 66 7.84 -8.45 -7.89
C PHE A 66 8.72 -9.69 -7.81
N SER A 67 9.70 -9.81 -8.69
CA SER A 67 10.60 -10.97 -8.78
C SER A 67 12.05 -10.51 -8.89
N ASN A 68 12.98 -11.45 -8.78
CA ASN A 68 14.43 -11.18 -8.80
C ASN A 68 14.87 -10.22 -7.68
N LEU A 69 14.25 -10.35 -6.51
CA LEU A 69 14.59 -9.58 -5.32
C LEU A 69 15.64 -10.32 -4.51
N ALA A 70 16.67 -9.61 -4.05
CA ALA A 70 17.61 -10.15 -3.08
C ALA A 70 16.95 -10.26 -1.69
N ALA A 71 17.59 -10.97 -0.78
CA ALA A 71 17.24 -10.90 0.64
C ALA A 71 17.44 -9.45 1.14
N GLY A 72 16.46 -8.92 1.87
CA GLY A 72 16.46 -7.53 2.29
C GLY A 72 15.09 -7.06 2.76
N THR A 73 15.03 -5.83 3.27
CA THR A 73 13.79 -5.17 3.67
C THR A 73 13.29 -4.28 2.55
N TYR A 74 12.00 -4.44 2.24
CA TYR A 74 11.29 -3.73 1.19
C TYR A 74 10.08 -3.02 1.76
N ARG A 75 9.66 -1.93 1.11
CA ARG A 75 8.42 -1.22 1.43
C ARG A 75 7.56 -1.06 0.18
N LEU A 76 6.24 -1.16 0.37
CA LEU A 76 5.27 -0.94 -0.70
C LEU A 76 4.50 0.35 -0.48
N ARG A 77 4.41 1.17 -1.51
CA ARG A 77 3.47 2.30 -1.57
C ARG A 77 2.38 1.96 -2.57
N LEU A 78 1.15 1.95 -2.08
CA LEU A 78 -0.05 1.70 -2.88
C LEU A 78 -0.76 3.03 -3.14
N GLY A 79 -1.31 3.21 -4.34
CA GLY A 79 -2.07 4.39 -4.68
C GLY A 79 -3.09 4.14 -5.78
N LYS A 80 -4.23 4.82 -5.66
CA LYS A 80 -5.28 4.89 -6.68
C LYS A 80 -6.06 6.19 -6.53
N SER A 81 -6.00 7.03 -7.56
CA SER A 81 -6.51 8.41 -7.58
C SER A 81 -7.71 8.62 -8.52
N VAL A 82 -8.26 7.55 -9.11
CA VAL A 82 -9.32 7.65 -10.12
C VAL A 82 -10.72 7.71 -9.51
N ASN A 83 -11.60 8.47 -10.17
CA ASN A 83 -13.02 8.59 -9.84
C ASN A 83 -13.31 8.82 -8.34
N PRO A 84 -12.96 10.00 -7.78
CA PRO A 84 -13.17 10.33 -6.37
C PRO A 84 -14.60 10.09 -5.88
N ILE A 85 -15.62 10.34 -6.72
CA ILE A 85 -17.05 10.17 -6.39
C ILE A 85 -17.61 8.75 -6.60
N ASN A 86 -16.82 7.78 -7.08
CA ASN A 86 -17.30 6.40 -7.31
C ASN A 86 -17.80 5.77 -6.00
N GLY A 87 -19.10 5.50 -5.90
CA GLY A 87 -19.74 4.98 -4.69
C GLY A 87 -19.89 5.98 -3.54
N VAL A 88 -19.56 7.26 -3.76
CA VAL A 88 -19.68 8.30 -2.73
C VAL A 88 -20.97 9.07 -2.94
N SER A 89 -21.86 9.07 -1.95
CA SER A 89 -23.21 9.61 -2.08
C SER A 89 -23.67 10.38 -0.84
N THR A 90 -24.82 11.04 -0.96
CA THR A 90 -25.49 11.68 0.18
C THR A 90 -25.94 10.66 1.23
N PHE A 91 -26.11 9.39 0.85
CA PHE A 91 -26.45 8.33 1.79
C PHE A 91 -25.28 8.02 2.74
N ASP A 92 -24.04 7.98 2.25
CA ASP A 92 -22.84 7.85 3.08
C ASP A 92 -22.74 9.00 4.09
N ALA A 93 -23.07 10.20 3.64
CA ALA A 93 -23.13 11.38 4.49
C ALA A 93 -24.17 11.24 5.63
N VAL A 94 -25.30 10.57 5.38
CA VAL A 94 -26.30 10.23 6.41
C VAL A 94 -25.75 9.17 7.37
N LEU A 95 -25.04 8.15 6.87
CA LEU A 95 -24.43 7.11 7.72
C LEU A 95 -23.38 7.71 8.68
N ALA A 96 -22.48 8.54 8.17
CA ALA A 96 -21.50 9.28 8.98
C ALA A 96 -22.18 10.17 10.04
N SER A 97 -23.24 10.89 9.65
CA SER A 97 -23.99 11.75 10.58
C SER A 97 -24.63 10.95 11.71
N ARG A 98 -25.23 9.80 11.40
CA ARG A 98 -25.82 8.91 12.42
C ARG A 98 -24.77 8.32 13.36
N HIS A 99 -23.58 8.04 12.85
CA HIS A 99 -22.44 7.60 13.66
C HIS A 99 -22.00 8.69 14.63
N LEU A 100 -21.76 9.90 14.13
CA LEU A 100 -21.33 11.04 14.94
C LEU A 100 -22.34 11.40 16.04
N LEU A 101 -23.64 11.25 15.76
CA LEU A 101 -24.72 11.50 16.71
C LEU A 101 -25.01 10.33 17.65
N GLY A 102 -24.26 9.22 17.57
CA GLY A 102 -24.49 8.01 18.38
C GLY A 102 -25.80 7.28 18.07
N GLN A 103 -26.43 7.57 16.94
CA GLN A 103 -27.72 6.97 16.54
C GLN A 103 -27.55 5.61 15.86
N ALA A 104 -26.44 5.42 15.13
CA ALA A 104 -26.08 4.13 14.55
C ALA A 104 -24.56 4.05 14.35
N PRO A 105 -23.86 3.07 14.93
CA PRO A 105 -22.42 2.92 14.76
C PRO A 105 -22.06 2.42 13.35
N ILE A 106 -20.88 2.82 12.86
CA ILE A 106 -20.23 2.21 11.70
C ILE A 106 -19.52 0.96 12.20
N ASN A 107 -19.99 -0.22 11.79
CA ASN A 107 -19.55 -1.52 12.32
C ASN A 107 -18.42 -2.18 11.51
N SER A 108 -17.75 -1.44 10.64
CA SER A 108 -16.57 -1.92 9.90
C SER A 108 -15.37 -1.02 10.22
N PRO A 109 -14.19 -1.59 10.55
CA PRO A 109 -12.99 -0.78 10.74
C PRO A 109 -12.59 -0.07 9.44
N TYR A 110 -12.79 -0.70 8.28
CA TYR A 110 -12.47 -0.08 6.99
C TYR A 110 -13.44 1.04 6.64
N ALA A 111 -14.73 0.91 6.98
CA ALA A 111 -15.69 1.99 6.83
C ALA A 111 -15.39 3.17 7.78
N GLN A 112 -14.87 2.92 8.99
CA GLN A 112 -14.41 4.02 9.86
C GLN A 112 -13.18 4.73 9.29
N LEU A 113 -12.22 3.98 8.74
CA LEU A 113 -11.08 4.57 8.02
C LEU A 113 -11.51 5.36 6.77
N ALA A 114 -12.58 4.92 6.10
CA ALA A 114 -13.16 5.62 4.96
C ALA A 114 -13.87 6.91 5.38
N ALA A 115 -14.46 6.96 6.57
CA ALA A 115 -15.15 8.13 7.12
C ALA A 115 -14.19 9.24 7.60
N ASP A 116 -12.95 8.89 7.97
CA ASP A 116 -11.87 9.83 8.29
C ASP A 116 -11.15 10.26 7.00
N ILE A 117 -11.63 11.34 6.39
CA ILE A 117 -11.15 11.80 5.09
C ILE A 117 -9.77 12.46 5.26
N ASN A 118 -9.56 13.25 6.30
CA ASN A 118 -8.31 13.98 6.48
C ASN A 118 -7.19 13.14 7.16
N ARG A 119 -7.51 11.93 7.67
CA ARG A 119 -6.62 11.01 8.40
C ARG A 119 -6.11 11.56 9.73
N ASP A 120 -6.93 12.31 10.44
CA ASP A 120 -6.57 12.83 11.77
C ASP A 120 -6.88 11.86 12.92
N GLY A 121 -7.46 10.70 12.61
CA GLY A 121 -7.84 9.67 13.56
C GLY A 121 -9.18 9.93 14.25
N THR A 122 -9.98 10.86 13.72
CA THR A 122 -11.30 11.22 14.26
C THR A 122 -12.32 11.36 13.13
N ILE A 123 -13.50 10.75 13.28
CA ILE A 123 -14.62 11.02 12.37
C ILE A 123 -15.33 12.27 12.86
N SER A 124 -15.24 13.35 12.09
CA SER A 124 -15.69 14.68 12.51
C SER A 124 -16.64 15.33 11.50
N VAL A 125 -17.16 16.51 11.86
CA VAL A 125 -17.95 17.35 10.95
C VAL A 125 -17.11 17.81 9.75
N TRP A 126 -15.80 17.96 9.91
CA TRP A 126 -14.91 18.40 8.82
C TRP A 126 -14.86 17.38 7.68
N ASP A 127 -14.81 16.08 8.00
CA ASP A 127 -14.85 15.01 7.01
C ASP A 127 -16.14 15.06 6.19
N PHE A 128 -17.26 15.32 6.86
CA PHE A 128 -18.55 15.44 6.21
C PHE A 128 -18.68 16.69 5.32
N VAL A 129 -18.15 17.84 5.77
CA VAL A 129 -18.12 19.05 4.95
C VAL A 129 -17.29 18.80 3.69
N PHE A 130 -16.13 18.15 3.83
CA PHE A 130 -15.30 17.79 2.69
C PHE A 130 -16.03 16.86 1.72
N ALA A 131 -16.67 15.80 2.22
CA ALA A 131 -17.45 14.89 1.39
C ALA A 131 -18.58 15.61 0.64
N ARG A 132 -19.30 16.52 1.29
CA ARG A 132 -20.32 17.34 0.63
C ARG A 132 -19.73 18.21 -0.46
N MET A 133 -18.58 18.84 -0.23
CA MET A 133 -17.89 19.61 -1.26
C MET A 133 -17.52 18.74 -2.46
N LEU A 134 -17.08 17.50 -2.22
CA LEU A 134 -16.77 16.52 -3.26
C LEU A 134 -18.01 16.11 -4.06
N ILE A 135 -19.10 15.75 -3.38
CA ILE A 135 -20.38 15.35 -4.00
C ILE A 135 -20.97 16.49 -4.83
N LEU A 136 -20.83 17.73 -4.37
CA LEU A 136 -21.33 18.92 -5.05
C LEU A 136 -20.39 19.43 -6.16
N GLY A 137 -19.22 18.80 -6.35
CA GLY A 137 -18.21 19.24 -7.34
C GLY A 137 -17.54 20.57 -7.00
N ILE A 138 -17.66 21.05 -5.77
CA ILE A 138 -16.91 22.22 -5.27
C ILE A 138 -15.43 21.85 -5.12
N GLN A 139 -15.18 20.61 -4.70
CA GLN A 139 -13.87 19.98 -4.65
C GLN A 139 -13.86 18.83 -5.66
N SER A 140 -12.82 18.70 -6.47
CA SER A 140 -12.69 17.58 -7.41
C SER A 140 -11.97 16.38 -6.80
N ASP A 141 -11.04 16.60 -5.87
CA ASP A 141 -10.10 15.60 -5.38
C ASP A 141 -9.76 15.75 -3.89
N PHE A 142 -9.19 14.70 -3.30
CA PHE A 142 -8.65 14.71 -1.95
C PHE A 142 -7.29 15.43 -1.87
N SER A 143 -6.91 15.90 -0.68
CA SER A 143 -5.63 16.62 -0.48
C SER A 143 -4.40 15.76 -0.77
N ASP A 144 -4.49 14.44 -0.51
CA ASP A 144 -3.46 13.45 -0.83
C ASP A 144 -3.62 12.88 -2.25
N GLN A 145 -4.60 13.36 -3.02
CA GLN A 145 -5.00 12.90 -4.35
C GLN A 145 -5.35 11.40 -4.40
N GLN A 146 -5.48 10.72 -3.27
CA GLN A 146 -5.84 9.31 -3.22
C GLN A 146 -7.34 9.20 -3.07
N SER A 147 -7.97 8.46 -3.96
CA SER A 147 -9.42 8.22 -3.94
C SER A 147 -9.76 6.91 -3.24
N TRP A 148 -8.77 6.03 -3.13
CA TRP A 148 -8.75 4.77 -2.39
C TRP A 148 -7.51 4.75 -1.50
N ARG A 149 -7.63 4.10 -0.35
CA ARG A 149 -6.51 3.89 0.58
C ARG A 149 -6.41 2.42 0.92
N PHE A 150 -5.25 2.03 1.42
CA PHE A 150 -4.88 0.63 1.60
C PHE A 150 -4.23 0.42 2.95
N VAL A 151 -4.59 -0.67 3.60
CA VAL A 151 -3.96 -1.17 4.83
C VAL A 151 -3.60 -2.63 4.63
N ARG A 152 -2.61 -3.13 5.38
CA ARG A 152 -2.28 -4.56 5.32
C ARG A 152 -3.46 -5.41 5.80
N SER A 153 -3.67 -6.57 5.19
CA SER A 153 -4.79 -7.45 5.54
C SER A 153 -4.56 -8.23 6.84
N ASP A 154 -3.33 -8.25 7.36
CA ASP A 154 -2.96 -8.96 8.58
C ASP A 154 -3.08 -8.09 9.84
N LEU A 155 -3.60 -6.86 9.70
CA LEU A 155 -3.94 -6.02 10.84
C LEU A 155 -5.16 -6.59 11.57
N SER A 156 -4.98 -6.94 12.84
CA SER A 156 -6.06 -7.33 13.74
C SER A 156 -6.58 -6.11 14.49
N PHE A 157 -7.67 -5.53 14.00
CA PHE A 157 -8.37 -4.48 14.73
C PHE A 157 -9.03 -5.10 15.97
N GLN A 158 -8.57 -4.71 17.17
CA GLN A 158 -9.11 -5.17 18.45
C GLN A 158 -10.50 -4.54 18.65
N GLY A 159 -11.50 -5.08 17.96
CA GLY A 159 -12.83 -4.51 17.84
C GLY A 159 -12.94 -3.42 16.78
N VAL A 160 -14.15 -2.86 16.67
CA VAL A 160 -14.49 -1.82 15.68
C VAL A 160 -14.28 -0.41 16.21
N SER A 161 -14.06 -0.17 17.50
CA SER A 161 -14.24 1.18 18.07
C SER A 161 -13.18 2.22 17.71
N ASN A 162 -11.98 1.83 17.24
CA ASN A 162 -10.96 2.75 16.76
C ASN A 162 -9.85 2.03 15.95
N PRO A 163 -9.93 1.98 14.61
CA PRO A 163 -8.89 1.37 13.78
C PRO A 163 -7.70 2.30 13.46
N PHE A 164 -7.80 3.59 13.77
CA PHE A 164 -6.91 4.64 13.21
C PHE A 164 -5.45 4.47 13.62
N GLN A 165 -5.19 4.23 14.91
CA GLN A 165 -3.81 4.11 15.41
C GLN A 165 -3.06 2.97 14.72
N LEU A 166 -3.72 1.81 14.59
CA LEU A 166 -3.10 0.64 13.95
C LEU A 166 -2.95 0.85 12.45
N ALA A 167 -3.98 1.39 11.78
CA ALA A 167 -3.97 1.61 10.34
C ALA A 167 -2.93 2.64 9.89
N TYR A 168 -2.82 3.77 10.59
CA TYR A 168 -1.92 4.86 10.21
C TYR A 168 -0.51 4.70 10.78
N GLY A 169 -0.35 3.95 11.88
CA GLY A 169 0.94 3.66 12.49
C GLY A 169 1.69 2.48 11.88
N THR A 170 1.02 1.62 11.11
CA THR A 170 1.66 0.43 10.53
C THR A 170 2.28 0.73 9.17
N SER A 171 3.57 0.41 9.04
CA SER A 171 4.26 0.50 7.75
C SER A 171 3.97 -0.69 6.85
N ASN A 172 3.94 -0.43 5.55
CA ASN A 172 3.84 -1.45 4.50
C ASN A 172 5.23 -2.05 4.20
N ALA A 173 5.95 -2.46 5.25
CA ALA A 173 7.29 -3.03 5.15
C ALA A 173 7.31 -4.54 5.36
N ILE A 174 8.21 -5.23 4.66
CA ILE A 174 8.42 -6.68 4.74
C ILE A 174 9.90 -7.02 4.53
N THR A 175 10.39 -8.03 5.25
CA THR A 175 11.77 -8.52 5.10
C THR A 175 11.76 -9.89 4.42
N LEU A 176 12.47 -10.00 3.30
CA LEU A 176 12.71 -11.24 2.58
C LEU A 176 14.03 -11.85 3.07
N THR A 177 14.02 -13.15 3.42
CA THR A 177 15.20 -13.85 3.94
C THR A 177 15.65 -14.97 3.01
N THR A 178 14.87 -16.04 2.89
CA THR A 178 15.25 -17.24 2.12
C THR A 178 14.12 -17.84 1.30
N GLY A 179 12.97 -17.18 1.20
CA GLY A 179 11.83 -17.70 0.46
C GLY A 179 10.93 -16.59 -0.09
N ASP A 180 10.17 -16.96 -1.11
CA ASP A 180 9.14 -16.13 -1.71
C ASP A 180 8.06 -15.77 -0.69
N VAL A 181 7.56 -14.53 -0.76
CA VAL A 181 6.41 -14.08 0.00
C VAL A 181 5.30 -13.78 -0.99
N THR A 182 4.27 -14.62 -1.04
CA THR A 182 3.11 -14.43 -1.93
C THR A 182 1.84 -14.01 -1.19
N SER A 183 1.94 -13.73 0.11
CA SER A 183 0.83 -13.45 1.01
C SER A 183 0.91 -12.05 1.63
N PHE A 184 1.64 -11.12 1.02
CA PHE A 184 1.71 -9.74 1.50
C PHE A 184 0.50 -8.94 0.99
N ASN A 185 -0.65 -9.19 1.59
CA ASN A 185 -1.95 -8.76 1.07
C ASN A 185 -2.41 -7.42 1.68
N PHE A 186 -3.27 -6.72 0.95
CA PHE A 186 -3.84 -5.43 1.35
C PHE A 186 -5.36 -5.42 1.24
N ILE A 187 -6.00 -4.70 2.16
CA ILE A 187 -7.39 -4.32 2.07
C ILE A 187 -7.50 -2.87 1.60
N GLY A 188 -8.18 -2.67 0.48
CA GLY A 188 -8.53 -1.37 -0.07
C GLY A 188 -9.89 -0.88 0.43
N TYR A 189 -9.97 0.39 0.78
CA TYR A 189 -11.22 1.07 1.11
C TYR A 189 -11.33 2.38 0.32
N LYS A 190 -12.53 2.63 -0.20
CA LYS A 190 -12.86 3.84 -0.95
C LYS A 190 -13.16 4.96 0.05
N ILE A 191 -12.53 6.13 -0.14
CA ILE A 191 -12.74 7.24 0.79
C ILE A 191 -14.19 7.72 0.72
N PHE A 192 -14.84 7.80 1.89
CA PHE A 192 -16.22 8.20 2.11
C PHE A 192 -17.31 7.33 1.43
N ASP A 193 -16.98 6.10 1.03
CA ASP A 193 -17.97 5.07 0.70
C ASP A 193 -18.15 4.19 1.96
N LEU A 194 -19.28 4.38 2.64
CA LEU A 194 -19.56 3.74 3.95
C LEU A 194 -20.53 2.57 3.83
N ASN A 195 -21.08 2.35 2.63
CA ASN A 195 -22.00 1.26 2.35
C ASN A 195 -21.46 0.26 1.31
N ASN A 196 -20.18 0.39 0.92
CA ASN A 196 -19.51 -0.45 -0.08
C ASN A 196 -20.21 -0.42 -1.45
N SER A 197 -20.66 0.76 -1.88
CA SER A 197 -21.34 0.93 -3.18
C SER A 197 -20.39 1.27 -4.33
N SER A 198 -19.10 1.49 -4.04
CA SER A 198 -18.09 1.73 -5.08
C SER A 198 -17.84 0.50 -5.95
N VAL A 199 -17.49 0.74 -7.21
CA VAL A 199 -17.03 -0.30 -8.15
C VAL A 199 -15.50 -0.35 -8.12
N PRO A 200 -14.86 -1.37 -7.51
CA PRO A 200 -13.41 -1.33 -7.26
C PRO A 200 -12.52 -1.39 -8.51
N GLY A 201 -13.07 -1.81 -9.66
CA GLY A 201 -12.37 -1.83 -10.95
C GLY A 201 -12.37 -0.49 -11.69
N ASN A 202 -13.14 0.50 -11.22
CA ASN A 202 -13.30 1.82 -11.83
C ASN A 202 -12.53 2.90 -11.07
#